data_AF-A0A1E5K028-F1
#
_entry.id   AF-A0A1E5K028-F1
#
_cell.length_a   1.000
_cell.length_b   1.000
_cell.length_c   1.000
_cell.angle_alpha   90.00
_cell.angle_beta   90.00
_cell.angle_gamma   90.00
#
_symmetry.space_group_name_H-M   'P 1'
#
loop_
_entity.id
_entity.type
_entity.pdbx_description
1 polymer ?
#
loop_
_entity_poly.entity_id
_entity_poly.type
_entity_poly.pdbx_seq_one_letter_code
_entity_poly.pdbx_strand_id
1 'polypeptide(L)'
;MTNKLSKDKLNYFKKKLQQMKEDLEDRQDNNTSSDELTNFDNHPADLGTEQFEQQRDAGLNLMREDQLQEIEDALQRIEDGTYGISEKSGEPIPEERLEVMPTARLLVSEEEENY
;
A
#
# COMPACT_ATOMS: atom_id res chain seq x y z
N MET A 1 29.77 -4.52 7.82
CA MET A 1 29.24 -3.48 8.72
C MET A 1 27.72 -3.53 8.57
N THR A 2 27.01 -4.05 9.56
CA THR A 2 25.54 -4.18 9.53
C THR A 2 24.94 -2.79 9.68
N ASN A 3 24.57 -2.16 8.56
CA ASN A 3 23.93 -0.85 8.53
C ASN A 3 22.48 -0.99 9.00
N LYS A 4 22.31 -1.24 10.30
CA LYS A 4 21.01 -1.40 10.94
C LYS A 4 20.40 -0.01 11.09
N LEU A 5 19.19 0.20 10.57
CA LEU A 5 18.45 1.45 10.75
C LEU A 5 18.36 1.80 12.24
N SER A 6 18.63 3.07 12.58
CA SER A 6 18.50 3.56 13.95
C SER A 6 17.06 3.43 14.46
N LYS A 7 16.89 3.20 15.76
CA LYS A 7 15.56 3.08 16.39
C LYS A 7 14.67 4.30 16.10
N ASP A 8 15.24 5.50 16.07
CA ASP A 8 14.52 6.73 15.71
C ASP A 8 13.97 6.69 14.28
N LYS A 9 14.75 6.17 13.33
CA LYS A 9 14.34 6.00 11.93
C LYS A 9 13.26 4.93 11.80
N LEU A 10 13.41 3.81 12.49
CA LEU A 10 12.36 2.77 12.54
C LEU A 10 11.04 3.33 13.06
N ASN A 11 11.07 4.15 14.12
CA ASN A 11 9.86 4.79 14.65
C ASN A 11 9.26 5.81 13.66
N TYR A 12 10.11 6.55 12.94
CA TYR A 12 9.68 7.45 11.87
C TYR A 12 8.94 6.68 10.75
N PHE A 13 9.54 5.61 10.22
CA PHE A 13 8.92 4.79 9.18
C PHE A 13 7.67 4.07 9.68
N LYS A 14 7.67 3.57 10.94
CA LYS A 14 6.48 2.97 11.57
C LYS A 14 5.31 3.94 11.58
N LYS A 15 5.52 5.19 12.04
CA LYS A 15 4.47 6.21 12.03
C LYS A 15 3.98 6.54 10.62
N LYS A 16 4.91 6.64 9.66
CA LYS A 16 4.58 6.91 8.26
C LYS A 16 3.70 5.80 7.67
N LEU A 17 4.06 4.54 7.89
CA LEU A 17 3.29 3.37 7.47
C LEU A 17 1.90 3.32 8.13
N GLN A 18 1.82 3.60 9.44
CA GLN A 18 0.52 3.68 10.14
C GLN A 18 -0.38 4.78 9.57
N GLN A 19 0.18 5.95 9.26
CA GLN A 19 -0.57 7.04 8.65
C GLN A 19 -1.04 6.69 7.23
N MET A 20 -0.22 5.98 6.44
CA MET A 20 -0.63 5.48 5.12
C MET A 20 -1.76 4.45 5.23
N LYS A 21 -1.71 3.57 6.24
CA LYS A 21 -2.78 2.61 6.52
C LYS A 21 -4.10 3.34 6.82
N GLU A 22 -4.06 4.31 7.73
CA GLU A 22 -5.23 5.10 8.12
C GLU A 22 -5.82 5.88 6.94
N ASP A 23 -4.98 6.48 6.08
CA ASP A 23 -5.44 7.18 4.86
C ASP A 23 -6.09 6.22 3.85
N LEU A 24 -5.59 4.98 3.71
CA LEU A 24 -6.19 3.97 2.86
C LEU A 24 -7.54 3.48 3.42
N GLU A 25 -7.64 3.32 4.74
CA GLU A 25 -8.87 2.91 5.43
C GLU A 25 -9.94 4.01 5.40
N ASP A 26 -9.58 5.28 5.62
CA ASP A 26 -10.52 6.42 5.60
C ASP A 26 -11.14 6.66 4.22
N ARG A 27 -10.37 6.42 3.14
CA ARG A 27 -10.88 6.50 1.77
C ARG A 27 -11.98 5.47 1.48
N GLN A 28 -12.00 4.33 2.18
CA GLN A 28 -13.03 3.30 2.05
C GLN A 28 -14.39 3.77 2.59
N ASP A 29 -14.39 4.43 3.75
CA ASP A 29 -15.61 4.92 4.39
C ASP A 29 -16.32 6.00 3.54
N ASN A 30 -15.50 6.86 2.91
CA ASN A 30 -15.99 7.91 2.00
C ASN A 30 -16.47 7.40 0.63
N ASN A 31 -15.88 6.33 0.08
CA ASN A 31 -16.37 5.72 -1.17
C ASN A 31 -17.71 5.02 -0.96
N THR A 32 -17.83 4.24 0.12
CA THR A 32 -19.09 3.53 0.46
C THR A 32 -20.24 4.52 0.69
N SER A 33 -19.95 5.69 1.28
CA SER A 33 -20.96 6.74 1.49
C SER A 33 -21.34 7.53 0.23
N SER A 34 -20.49 7.56 -0.81
CA SER A 34 -20.80 8.21 -2.10
C SER A 34 -21.63 7.32 -3.03
N ASP A 35 -21.49 6.00 -2.92
CA ASP A 35 -22.34 5.02 -3.62
C ASP A 35 -23.81 5.07 -3.15
N GLU A 36 -24.07 5.31 -1.86
CA GLU A 36 -25.45 5.41 -1.37
C GLU A 36 -26.19 6.68 -1.85
N LEU A 37 -25.48 7.69 -2.35
CA LEU A 37 -26.05 8.94 -2.87
C LEU A 37 -26.28 8.92 -4.40
N THR A 38 -25.70 7.98 -5.13
CA THR A 38 -25.84 7.86 -6.60
C THR A 38 -27.01 6.98 -7.03
N ASN A 39 -27.62 6.22 -6.11
CA ASN A 39 -28.79 5.37 -6.36
C ASN A 39 -30.14 6.11 -6.59
N PHE A 40 -30.16 7.44 -6.77
CA PHE A 40 -31.40 8.21 -6.95
C PHE A 40 -31.61 8.87 -8.32
N ASP A 41 -31.02 8.36 -9.41
CA ASP A 41 -31.50 8.71 -10.76
C ASP A 41 -31.24 7.57 -11.76
N ASN A 42 -32.02 6.50 -11.64
CA ASN A 42 -31.89 5.30 -12.46
C ASN A 42 -32.60 5.51 -13.81
N HIS A 43 -31.86 6.01 -14.81
CA HIS A 43 -32.33 6.08 -16.21
C HIS A 43 -32.03 4.74 -16.92
N PRO A 44 -33.03 4.06 -17.53
CA PRO A 44 -32.93 2.68 -18.03
C PRO A 44 -32.08 2.48 -19.31
N ALA A 45 -31.18 3.42 -19.64
CA ALA A 45 -30.29 3.38 -20.79
C ALA A 45 -28.85 2.93 -20.46
N ASP A 46 -28.52 2.71 -19.19
CA ASP A 46 -27.13 2.61 -18.69
C ASP A 46 -26.69 1.20 -18.26
N LEU A 47 -27.46 0.15 -18.58
CA LEU A 47 -27.17 -1.25 -18.20
C LEU A 47 -25.81 -1.80 -18.70
N GLY A 48 -25.17 -1.13 -19.68
CA GLY A 48 -23.82 -1.47 -20.14
C GLY A 48 -22.70 -0.82 -19.31
N THR A 49 -23.01 0.26 -18.59
CA THR A 49 -22.09 1.04 -17.77
C THR A 49 -21.98 0.41 -16.37
N GLU A 50 -23.09 -0.08 -15.81
CA GLU A 50 -23.12 -0.75 -14.50
C GLU A 50 -22.13 -1.93 -14.39
N GLN A 51 -22.03 -2.77 -15.43
CA GLN A 51 -21.09 -3.91 -15.40
C GLN A 51 -19.63 -3.45 -15.51
N PHE A 52 -19.37 -2.35 -16.21
CA PHE A 52 -18.03 -1.78 -16.35
C PHE A 52 -17.59 -1.06 -15.08
N GLU A 53 -18.50 -0.33 -14.42
CA GLU A 53 -18.28 0.31 -13.13
C GLU A 53 -18.02 -0.75 -12.05
N GLN A 54 -18.85 -1.79 -11.93
CA GLN A 54 -18.61 -2.89 -11.00
C GLN A 54 -17.24 -3.58 -11.18
N GLN A 55 -16.78 -3.75 -12.42
CA GLN A 55 -15.45 -4.31 -12.70
C GLN A 55 -14.31 -3.34 -12.33
N ARG A 56 -14.53 -2.02 -12.46
CA ARG A 56 -13.57 -0.99 -12.07
C ARG A 56 -13.43 -0.94 -10.54
N ASP A 57 -14.54 -0.96 -9.82
CA ASP A 57 -14.56 -0.95 -8.36
C ASP A 57 -13.92 -2.20 -7.75
N ALA A 58 -14.19 -3.38 -8.31
CA ALA A 58 -13.52 -4.61 -7.88
C ALA A 58 -12.00 -4.56 -8.04
N GLY A 59 -11.50 -3.99 -9.15
CA GLY A 59 -10.06 -3.82 -9.38
C GLY A 59 -9.42 -2.83 -8.38
N LEU A 60 -10.10 -1.73 -8.08
CA LEU A 60 -9.63 -0.74 -7.11
C LEU A 60 -9.56 -1.31 -5.70
N ASN A 61 -10.54 -2.12 -5.30
CA ASN A 61 -10.54 -2.77 -3.99
C ASN A 61 -9.39 -3.78 -3.85
N LEU A 62 -9.15 -4.62 -4.86
CA LEU A 62 -8.03 -5.55 -4.85
C LEU A 62 -6.68 -4.84 -4.73
N MET A 63 -6.47 -3.74 -5.47
CA MET A 63 -5.23 -2.95 -5.37
C MET A 63 -5.07 -2.33 -3.98
N ARG A 64 -6.16 -1.88 -3.35
CA ARG A 64 -6.13 -1.33 -1.98
C ARG A 64 -5.82 -2.40 -0.94
N GLU A 65 -6.45 -3.58 -1.04
CA GLU A 65 -6.16 -4.72 -0.17
C GLU A 65 -4.68 -5.13 -0.27
N ASP A 66 -4.13 -5.18 -1.48
CA ASP A 66 -2.72 -5.45 -1.70
C ASP A 66 -1.83 -4.40 -1.01
N GLN A 67 -2.12 -3.11 -1.21
CA GLN A 67 -1.39 -2.01 -0.55
C GLN A 67 -1.48 -2.06 0.98
N LEU A 68 -2.65 -2.38 1.54
CA LEU A 68 -2.82 -2.56 2.98
C LEU A 68 -1.95 -3.71 3.48
N GLN A 69 -1.97 -4.85 2.77
CA GLN A 69 -1.14 -6.00 3.09
C GLN A 69 0.36 -5.68 3.02
N GLU A 70 0.79 -4.88 2.03
CA GLU A 70 2.16 -4.40 1.92
C GLU A 70 2.59 -3.55 3.12
N ILE A 71 1.70 -2.66 3.58
CA ILE A 71 1.95 -1.81 4.76
C ILE A 71 2.02 -2.64 6.04
N GLU A 72 1.12 -3.61 6.21
CA GLU A 72 1.14 -4.50 7.38
C GLU A 72 2.40 -5.37 7.42
N ASP A 73 2.83 -5.90 6.28
CA ASP A 73 4.09 -6.64 6.17
C ASP A 73 5.30 -5.76 6.53
N ALA A 74 5.34 -4.53 6.04
CA ALA A 74 6.40 -3.58 6.36
C ALA A 74 6.43 -3.26 7.87
N LEU A 75 5.27 -3.08 8.50
CA LEU A 75 5.15 -2.90 9.95
C LEU A 75 5.65 -4.14 10.70
N GLN A 76 5.27 -5.34 10.27
CA GLN A 76 5.71 -6.60 10.88
C GLN A 76 7.24 -6.74 10.82
N ARG A 77 7.87 -6.36 9.70
CA ARG A 77 9.34 -6.35 9.54
C ARG A 77 10.03 -5.35 10.46
N ILE A 78 9.37 -4.23 10.79
CA ILE A 78 9.90 -3.28 11.78
C ILE A 78 9.92 -3.93 13.17
N GLU A 79 8.88 -4.70 13.52
CA GLU A 79 8.79 -5.39 14.80
C GLU A 79 9.76 -6.57 14.91
N ASP A 80 9.95 -7.31 13.82
CA ASP A 80 10.93 -8.39 13.70
C ASP A 80 12.38 -7.86 13.62
N GLY A 81 12.55 -6.59 13.26
CA GLY A 81 13.85 -5.93 13.13
C GLY A 81 14.58 -6.25 11.82
N THR A 82 13.85 -6.75 10.82
CA THR A 82 14.29 -7.06 9.45
C THR A 82 13.91 -5.96 8.45
N TYR A 83 13.28 -4.87 8.89
CA TYR A 83 12.96 -3.72 8.06
C TYR A 83 14.21 -3.06 7.46
N GLY A 84 14.13 -2.73 6.17
CA GLY A 84 15.25 -2.18 5.41
C GLY A 84 16.29 -3.23 4.99
N ILE A 85 15.94 -4.51 4.94
CA ILE A 85 16.75 -5.60 4.40
C ILE A 85 16.00 -6.24 3.23
N SER A 86 16.64 -6.43 2.08
CA SER A 86 16.06 -7.09 0.91
C SER A 86 15.75 -8.56 1.21
N GLU A 87 14.58 -9.03 0.81
CA GLU A 87 14.20 -10.46 0.94
C GLU A 87 14.91 -11.37 -0.07
N LYS A 88 15.38 -10.82 -1.20
CA LYS A 88 16.04 -11.60 -2.25
C LYS A 88 17.53 -11.76 -1.97
N SER A 89 18.24 -10.66 -1.73
CA SER A 89 19.70 -10.69 -1.50
C SER A 89 20.12 -10.62 -0.03
N GLY A 90 19.22 -10.25 0.90
CA GLY A 90 19.57 -10.04 2.31
C GLY A 90 20.41 -8.78 2.56
N GLU A 91 20.51 -7.91 1.57
CA GLU A 91 21.29 -6.68 1.59
C GLU A 91 20.49 -5.49 2.14
N PRO A 92 21.14 -4.49 2.75
CA PRO A 92 20.44 -3.32 3.30
C PRO A 92 19.84 -2.45 2.18
N ILE A 93 18.54 -2.19 2.28
CA ILE A 93 17.80 -1.29 1.39
C ILE A 93 18.18 0.16 1.73
N PRO A 94 18.55 0.98 0.74
CA PRO A 94 18.91 2.38 0.98
C PRO A 94 17.74 3.18 1.56
N GLU A 95 18.03 4.06 2.53
CA GLU A 95 17.02 4.89 3.20
C GLU A 95 16.25 5.75 2.21
N GLU A 96 16.91 6.30 1.19
CA GLU A 96 16.30 7.10 0.13
C GLU A 96 15.17 6.34 -0.58
N ARG A 97 15.30 5.01 -0.74
CA ARG A 97 14.25 4.16 -1.32
C ARG A 97 13.08 4.00 -0.37
N LEU A 98 13.35 3.77 0.92
CA LEU A 98 12.33 3.65 1.96
C LEU A 98 11.59 4.98 2.21
N GLU A 99 12.25 6.11 1.97
CA GLU A 99 11.60 7.42 2.00
C GLU A 99 10.57 7.57 0.87
N VAL A 100 10.87 7.08 -0.33
CA VAL A 100 9.96 7.12 -1.48
C VAL A 100 8.88 6.04 -1.39
N MET A 101 9.27 4.80 -1.10
CA MET A 101 8.40 3.63 -0.94
C MET A 101 8.71 2.93 0.39
N PRO A 102 8.00 3.28 1.48
CA PRO A 102 8.26 2.70 2.79
C PRO A 102 7.84 1.23 2.90
N THR A 103 7.08 0.70 1.94
CA THR A 103 6.71 -0.71 1.79
C THR A 103 7.72 -1.53 0.97
N ALA A 104 8.79 -0.91 0.45
CA ALA A 104 9.75 -1.57 -0.42
C ALA A 104 10.40 -2.79 0.27
N ARG A 105 10.31 -3.94 -0.42
CA ARG A 105 10.78 -5.24 0.07
C ARG A 105 12.14 -5.66 -0.50
N LEU A 106 12.51 -5.05 -1.62
CA LEU A 106 13.66 -5.39 -2.46
C LEU A 106 14.51 -4.15 -2.76
N LEU A 107 15.73 -4.36 -3.26
CA LEU A 107 16.59 -3.28 -3.75
C LEU A 107 16.11 -2.76 -5.10
N VAL A 108 16.37 -1.49 -5.41
CA VAL A 108 16.07 -0.91 -6.74
C VAL A 108 16.64 -1.77 -7.87
N SER A 109 17.90 -2.19 -7.74
CA SER A 109 18.56 -3.07 -8.71
C SER A 109 17.88 -4.43 -8.89
N GLU A 110 17.12 -4.90 -7.90
CA GLU A 110 16.41 -6.18 -7.93
C GLU A 110 14.98 -6.05 -8.44
N GLU A 111 14.33 -4.91 -8.22
CA GLU A 111 12.96 -4.64 -8.68
C GLU A 111 12.90 -4.36 -10.19
N GLU A 112 13.93 -3.73 -10.75
CA GLU A 112 14.05 -3.45 -12.19
C GLU A 112 14.09 -4.73 -13.05
N GLU A 113 14.38 -5.89 -12.44
CA GLU A 113 14.44 -7.19 -13.13
C GLU A 113 13.04 -7.82 -13.32
N ASN A 114 11.99 -7.22 -12.76
CA ASN A 114 10.62 -7.76 -12.75
C ASN A 114 9.67 -7.07 -13.75
N TYR A 115 10.20 -6.35 -14.75
CA TYR A 115 9.44 -5.65 -15.80
C TYR A 115 9.81 -6.12 -17.22
#